data_AF-A0A3D4UT06-F1
#
_entry.id   AF-A0A3D4UT06-F1
#
_cell.length_a   1.000
_cell.length_b   1.000
_cell.length_c   1.000
_cell.angle_alpha   90.00
_cell.angle_beta   90.00
_cell.angle_gamma   90.00
#
_symmetry.space_group_name_H-M   'P 1'
#
loop_
_entity.id
_entity.type
_entity.pdbx_description
1 polymer ?
#
loop_
_entity_poly.entity_id
_entity_poly.type
_entity_poly.pdbx_seq_one_letter_code
_entity_poly.pdbx_strand_id
1 'polypeptide(L)'
;LFRNRNALLVFCCDLPSSNPAELEKLKSLIESNNESGLHHYLNSKEKEVEGARAFMTGILVSKYWDLDIWFTPVNEKTTYTGGFAHAPIVQPAV
;
A
#
# COMPACT_ATOMS: atom_id res chain seq x y z
N LEU A 1 -16.83 3.48 -11.26
CA LEU A 1 -16.63 3.74 -12.71
C LEU A 1 -15.49 2.92 -13.32
N PHE A 2 -14.35 2.72 -12.63
CA PHE A 2 -13.16 2.09 -13.21
C PHE A 2 -13.02 0.57 -13.02
N ARG A 3 -13.71 -0.04 -12.03
CA ARG A 3 -13.58 -1.49 -11.69
C ARG A 3 -13.77 -2.45 -12.88
N ASN A 4 -14.65 -2.10 -13.82
CA ASN A 4 -15.03 -2.99 -14.95
C ASN A 4 -14.36 -2.60 -16.27
N ARG A 5 -13.24 -1.86 -16.22
CA ARG A 5 -12.49 -1.40 -17.39
C ARG A 5 -11.00 -1.66 -17.19
N ASN A 6 -10.28 -1.77 -18.29
CA ASN A 6 -8.82 -1.74 -18.24
C ASN A 6 -8.39 -0.32 -17.86
N ALA A 7 -7.90 -0.16 -16.63
CA ALA A 7 -7.46 1.12 -16.09
C ALA A 7 -6.22 0.91 -15.22
N LEU A 8 -5.25 1.82 -15.36
CA LEU A 8 -4.11 1.94 -14.44
C LEU A 8 -4.38 3.15 -13.54
N LEU A 9 -4.47 2.90 -12.24
CA LEU A 9 -4.54 3.96 -11.24
C LEU A 9 -3.15 4.15 -10.64
N VAL A 10 -2.64 5.38 -10.70
CA VAL A 10 -1.34 5.75 -10.13
C VAL A 10 -1.59 6.66 -8.94
N PHE A 11 -1.15 6.22 -7.76
CA PHE A 11 -1.18 7.00 -6.54
C PHE A 11 0.24 7.44 -6.20
N CYS A 12 0.51 8.74 -6.30
CA CYS A 12 1.82 9.30 -6.00
C CYS A 12 1.93 9.66 -4.52
N CYS A 13 2.85 9.00 -3.83
CA CYS A 13 3.22 9.26 -2.44
C CYS A 13 4.69 8.92 -2.24
N ASP A 14 5.35 9.62 -1.32
CA ASP A 14 6.72 9.30 -0.96
C ASP A 14 6.67 8.42 0.29
N LEU A 15 7.11 7.17 0.11
CA LEU A 15 7.20 6.20 1.17
C LEU A 15 8.69 5.96 1.47
N PRO A 16 9.25 6.60 2.51
CA PRO A 16 10.67 6.53 2.80
C PRO A 16 11.08 5.09 3.13
N SER A 17 12.18 4.66 2.52
CA SER A 17 12.79 3.35 2.77
C SER A 17 13.89 3.40 3.83
N SER A 18 14.21 4.60 4.34
CA SER A 18 15.17 4.84 5.43
C SER A 18 14.77 4.16 6.73
N ASN A 19 13.47 3.89 6.93
CA ASN A 19 12.92 3.25 8.11
C ASN A 19 12.15 1.97 7.75
N PRO A 20 12.83 0.80 7.67
CA PRO A 20 12.19 -0.48 7.38
C PRO A 20 11.05 -0.81 8.36
N ALA A 21 11.13 -0.35 9.61
CA ALA A 21 10.11 -0.61 10.62
C ALA A 21 8.78 0.11 10.32
N GLU A 22 8.81 1.30 9.71
CA GLU A 22 7.59 1.99 9.25
C GLU A 22 6.90 1.21 8.13
N LEU A 23 7.67 0.71 7.15
CA LEU A 23 7.11 -0.10 6.07
C LEU A 23 6.49 -1.40 6.60
N GLU A 24 7.18 -2.11 7.50
CA GLU A 24 6.63 -3.33 8.12
C GLU A 24 5.39 -3.04 8.98
N LYS A 25 5.36 -1.92 9.71
CA LYS A 25 4.17 -1.46 10.43
C LYS A 25 3.01 -1.23 9.46
N LEU A 26 3.24 -0.53 8.35
CA LEU A 26 2.21 -0.27 7.34
C LEU A 26 1.68 -1.57 6.72
N LYS A 27 2.57 -2.49 6.33
CA LYS A 27 2.19 -3.83 5.84
C LYS A 27 1.31 -4.56 6.84
N SER A 28 1.73 -4.62 8.11
CA SER A 28 0.97 -5.31 9.16
C SER A 28 -0.44 -4.71 9.36
N LEU A 29 -0.59 -3.39 9.26
CA LEU A 29 -1.89 -2.70 9.37
C LEU A 29 -2.79 -2.99 8.17
N ILE A 30 -2.20 -3.10 6.98
CA ILE A 30 -2.90 -3.44 5.74
C ILE A 30 -3.41 -4.89 5.80
N GLU A 31 -2.52 -5.84 6.12
CA GLU A 31 -2.78 -7.29 6.20
C GLU A 31 -3.77 -7.67 7.30
N SER A 32 -3.68 -7.03 8.47
CA SER A 32 -4.63 -7.23 9.59
C SER A 32 -6.01 -6.60 9.35
N ASN A 33 -6.23 -6.00 8.18
CA ASN A 33 -7.41 -5.24 7.82
C ASN A 33 -7.77 -4.12 8.82
N ASN A 34 -6.77 -3.56 9.51
CA ASN A 34 -6.96 -2.53 10.53
C ASN A 34 -6.98 -1.12 9.92
N GLU A 35 -8.06 -0.78 9.21
CA GLU A 35 -8.23 0.51 8.55
C GLU A 35 -8.18 1.69 9.52
N SER A 36 -8.75 1.55 10.73
CA SER A 36 -8.69 2.57 11.78
C SER A 36 -7.26 2.85 12.23
N GLY A 37 -6.46 1.80 12.42
CA GLY A 37 -5.05 1.91 12.80
C GLY A 37 -4.21 2.54 11.71
N LEU A 38 -4.46 2.16 10.45
CA LEU A 38 -3.81 2.76 9.29
C LEU A 38 -4.16 4.25 9.16
N HIS A 39 -5.44 4.60 9.26
CA HIS A 39 -5.91 5.99 9.21
C HIS A 39 -5.34 6.81 10.36
N HIS A 40 -5.28 6.25 11.57
CA HIS A 40 -4.69 6.93 12.72
C HIS A 40 -3.20 7.19 12.50
N TYR A 41 -2.45 6.17 12.09
CA TYR A 41 -1.02 6.29 11.85
C TYR A 41 -0.70 7.31 10.76
N LEU A 42 -1.41 7.25 9.63
CA LEU A 42 -1.23 8.18 8.50
C LEU A 42 -1.68 9.61 8.79
N ASN A 43 -2.37 9.87 9.91
CA ASN A 43 -2.68 11.22 10.38
C ASN A 43 -1.82 11.64 11.59
N SER A 44 -0.98 10.74 12.11
CA SER A 44 -0.07 11.05 13.21
C SER A 44 1.09 11.93 12.76
N LYS A 45 1.79 12.53 13.73
CA LYS A 45 3.06 13.25 13.49
C LYS A 45 4.26 12.30 13.38
N GLU A 46 4.06 11.01 13.59
CA GLU A 46 5.11 9.98 13.63
C GLU A 46 5.38 9.34 12.26
N LYS A 47 4.62 9.72 11.23
CA LYS A 47 4.80 9.19 9.88
C LYS A 47 5.86 9.99 9.12
N GLU A 48 6.67 9.30 8.34
CA GLU A 48 7.55 9.93 7.35
C GLU A 48 6.90 9.94 5.95
N VAL A 49 5.76 9.26 5.78
CA VAL A 49 5.03 9.20 4.50
C VAL A 49 4.51 10.57 4.05
N GLU A 50 4.98 11.06 2.90
CA GLU A 50 4.38 12.20 2.19
C GLU A 50 3.30 11.73 1.21
N GLY A 51 2.24 12.52 1.03
CA GLY A 51 1.10 12.06 0.22
C GLY A 51 0.27 10.96 0.88
N ALA A 52 0.26 10.89 2.23
CA ALA A 52 -0.45 9.87 3.02
C ALA A 52 -1.93 9.65 2.62
N ARG A 53 -2.63 10.69 2.16
CA ARG A 53 -4.00 10.55 1.63
C ARG A 53 -4.06 9.80 0.30
N ALA A 54 -3.12 10.06 -0.61
CA ALA A 54 -3.01 9.33 -1.87
C ALA A 54 -2.67 7.85 -1.61
N PHE A 55 -1.71 7.60 -0.70
CA PHE A 55 -1.38 6.25 -0.24
C PHE A 55 -2.60 5.52 0.34
N MET A 56 -3.30 6.12 1.31
CA MET A 56 -4.51 5.56 1.92
C MET A 56 -5.60 5.27 0.87
N THR A 57 -5.79 6.18 -0.08
CA THR A 57 -6.76 5.99 -1.17
C THR A 57 -6.39 4.79 -2.02
N GLY A 58 -5.10 4.61 -2.35
CA GLY A 58 -4.61 3.43 -3.05
C GLY A 58 -4.91 2.14 -2.29
N ILE A 59 -4.65 2.10 -0.98
CA ILE A 59 -4.97 0.93 -0.13
C ILE A 59 -6.47 0.63 -0.12
N LEU A 60 -7.31 1.66 0.11
CA LEU A 60 -8.77 1.49 0.16
C LEU A 60 -9.35 1.01 -1.17
N VAL A 61 -8.89 1.56 -2.29
CA VAL A 61 -9.34 1.14 -3.62
C VAL A 61 -8.94 -0.31 -3.89
N SER A 62 -7.70 -0.70 -3.57
CA SER A 62 -7.23 -2.07 -3.73
C SER A 62 -8.05 -3.06 -2.89
N LYS A 63 -8.32 -2.73 -1.62
CA LYS A 63 -9.18 -3.56 -0.75
C LYS A 63 -10.61 -3.66 -1.27
N TYR A 64 -11.22 -2.54 -1.65
CA TYR A 64 -12.59 -2.53 -2.17
C TYR A 64 -12.75 -3.29 -3.49
N TRP A 65 -11.67 -3.46 -4.24
CA TRP A 65 -11.62 -4.23 -5.49
C TRP A 65 -11.09 -5.65 -5.30
N ASP A 66 -10.86 -6.09 -4.06
CA ASP A 66 -10.36 -7.42 -3.73
C ASP A 66 -9.01 -7.73 -4.40
N LEU A 67 -8.10 -6.75 -4.42
CA LEU A 67 -6.76 -6.87 -5.01
C LEU A 67 -5.69 -7.17 -3.95
N ASP A 68 -4.71 -7.98 -4.34
CA ASP A 68 -3.50 -8.21 -3.57
C ASP A 68 -2.55 -7.02 -3.73
N ILE A 69 -2.00 -6.52 -2.62
CA ILE A 69 -1.08 -5.38 -2.62
C ILE A 69 0.33 -5.91 -2.41
N TRP A 70 1.23 -5.56 -3.33
CA TRP A 70 2.63 -5.92 -3.27
C TRP A 70 3.51 -4.68 -3.18
N PHE A 71 4.48 -4.71 -2.27
CA PHE A 71 5.48 -3.65 -2.10
C PHE A 71 6.83 -4.09 -2.65
N THR A 72 7.52 -3.18 -3.31
CA THR A 72 8.86 -3.43 -3.85
C THR A 72 9.83 -3.76 -2.70
N PRO A 73 10.64 -4.83 -2.82
CA PRO A 73 11.67 -5.15 -1.84
C PRO A 73 12.59 -3.97 -1.63
N VAL A 74 12.77 -3.60 -0.36
CA VAL A 74 13.69 -2.54 0.05
C VAL A 74 15.06 -3.15 0.29
N ASN A 75 16.10 -2.53 -0.26
CA ASN A 75 17.50 -2.85 0.02
C ASN A 75 18.23 -1.62 0.58
N GLU A 76 19.48 -1.78 1.01
CA GLU A 76 20.30 -0.72 1.62
C GLU A 76 20.50 0.53 0.73
N LYS A 77 20.30 0.41 -0.58
CA LYS A 77 20.43 1.53 -1.55
C LYS A 77 19.09 2.18 -1.90
N THR A 78 17.99 1.65 -1.39
CA THR A 78 16.64 2.11 -1.74
C THR A 78 16.27 3.30 -0.87
N THR A 79 16.06 4.47 -1.48
CA THR A 79 15.63 5.69 -0.77
C THR A 79 14.12 5.77 -0.60
N TYR A 80 13.37 5.34 -1.62
CA TYR A 80 11.91 5.31 -1.63
C TYR A 80 11.42 3.95 -2.08
N THR A 81 10.33 3.47 -1.49
CA THR A 81 9.67 2.25 -1.94
C THR A 81 8.41 2.55 -2.74
N GLY A 82 8.05 1.60 -3.59
CA GLY A 82 6.82 1.62 -4.36
C GLY A 82 6.04 0.34 -4.12
N GLY A 83 4.94 0.20 -4.85
CA GLY A 83 4.14 -1.00 -4.84
C GLY A 83 3.13 -0.99 -5.96
N PHE A 84 2.49 -2.13 -6.18
CA PHE A 84 1.38 -2.27 -7.10
C PHE A 84 0.33 -3.19 -6.50
N ALA A 85 -0.91 -3.02 -6.95
CA ALA A 85 -1.98 -3.94 -6.62
C ALA A 85 -2.38 -4.72 -7.87
N HIS A 86 -2.66 -6.01 -7.71
CA HIS A 86 -3.03 -6.90 -8.80
C HIS A 86 -4.16 -7.83 -8.39
N ALA A 87 -4.86 -8.37 -9.39
CA ALA A 87 -5.86 -9.40 -9.12
C ALA A 87 -5.17 -10.60 -8.42
N PRO A 88 -5.81 -11.23 -7.43
CA PRO A 88 -5.24 -12.37 -6.74
C PRO A 88 -4.87 -13.47 -7.73
N ILE A 89 -3.67 -14.05 -7.56
CA ILE A 89 -3.24 -15.17 -8.39
C ILE A 89 -3.95 -16.41 -7.87
N VAL A 90 -5.11 -16.74 -8.44
CA VAL A 90 -5.79 -18.02 -8.17
C VAL A 90 -4.95 -19.11 -8.81
N GLN A 91 -4.17 -19.84 -8.02
CA GLN A 91 -3.55 -21.08 -8.50
C GLN A 91 -4.68 -22.08 -8.82
N PRO A 92 -4.76 -22.63 -10.04
CA PRO A 92 -5.73 -23.67 -10.33
C PRO A 92 -5.45 -24.86 -9.40
N ALA A 93 -6.49 -25.34 -8.72
CA ALA A 93 -6.39 -26.56 -7.92
C ALA A 93 -5.89 -27.71 -8.81
N VAL A 94 -4.80 -28.36 -8.38
CA VAL A 94 -4.22 -29.54 -9.01
C VAL A 94 -5.13 -30.75 -8.82
#